data_AF-A0A7X7IYN5-F1
#
_entry.id   AF-A0A7X7IYN5-F1
#
_cell.length_a   1.000
_cell.length_b   1.000
_cell.length_c   1.000
_cell.angle_alpha   90.00
_cell.angle_beta   90.00
_cell.angle_gamma   90.00
#
_symmetry.space_group_name_H-M   'P 1'
#
loop_
_entity.id
_entity.type
_entity.pdbx_description
1 polymer ?
#
loop_
_entity_poly.entity_id
_entity_poly.type
_entity_poly.pdbx_seq_one_letter_code
_entity_poly.pdbx_strand_id
1 'polypeptide(L)'
;MQVQADAQGGTLFDSPDAASLSQTGEPRIPWQVMTVLLPPDARLETVAVRLDGQVVEDVEGQWDVAPVGPAATWSDGREVVVWPDDKTIVDGKDTAIYGKEAFWPESDVRLLAAGQLRKWRLAQVTVPLVKYDPVNRHLQKLTAGKLIVTCERGVAGKSLTAAGRDQVEWSDRIGEDAVRRLAVNYAEQNGEYEALTSAGVLKA
;
A
#
# COMPACT_ATOMS: atom_id res chain seq x y z
N MET A 1 1.59 10.13 13.03
CA MET A 1 0.73 11.05 12.27
C MET A 1 0.07 12.06 13.21
N GLN A 2 0.15 13.34 12.85
CA GLN A 2 -0.57 14.45 13.49
C GLN A 2 -1.73 14.91 12.61
N VAL A 3 -2.80 15.42 13.23
CA VAL A 3 -3.98 15.99 12.54
C VAL A 3 -4.14 17.44 13.01
N GLN A 4 -4.28 18.37 12.08
CA GLN A 4 -4.36 19.80 12.37
C GLN A 4 -5.38 20.47 11.45
N ALA A 5 -5.96 21.58 11.90
CA ALA A 5 -6.72 22.45 11.00
C ALA A 5 -5.75 23.32 10.17
N ASP A 6 -6.02 23.46 8.88
CA ASP A 6 -5.32 24.41 8.02
C ASP A 6 -5.84 25.85 8.19
N ALA A 7 -5.21 26.80 7.50
CA ALA A 7 -5.57 28.22 7.59
C ALA A 7 -6.97 28.54 7.03
N GLN A 8 -7.58 27.61 6.30
CA GLN A 8 -8.91 27.71 5.68
C GLN A 8 -9.95 26.89 6.45
N GLY A 9 -9.59 26.24 7.56
CA GLY A 9 -10.48 25.39 8.36
C GLY A 9 -10.64 23.96 7.82
N GLY A 10 -9.86 23.58 6.81
CA GLY A 10 -9.74 22.22 6.31
C GLY A 10 -8.81 21.36 7.17
N THR A 11 -8.79 20.06 6.89
CA THR A 11 -7.98 19.09 7.66
C THR A 11 -6.64 18.83 6.97
N LEU A 12 -5.54 19.01 7.71
CA LEU A 12 -4.19 18.65 7.31
C LEU A 12 -3.71 17.42 8.09
N PHE A 13 -3.15 16.45 7.37
CA PHE A 13 -2.49 15.29 7.93
C PHE A 13 -0.97 15.41 7.75
N ASP A 14 -0.24 15.33 8.85
CA ASP A 14 1.22 15.25 8.82
C ASP A 14 1.66 13.81 9.12
N SER A 15 2.16 13.14 8.08
CA SER A 15 2.70 11.79 8.13
C SER A 15 3.77 11.63 7.05
N PRO A 16 5.06 11.72 7.38
CA PRO A 16 6.15 11.76 6.39
C PRO A 16 6.21 10.52 5.49
N ASP A 17 5.79 9.36 5.99
CA ASP A 17 5.81 8.09 5.25
C ASP A 17 4.45 7.71 4.63
N ALA A 18 3.48 8.63 4.62
CA ALA A 18 2.18 8.36 4.04
C ALA A 18 2.16 8.59 2.52
N ALA A 19 1.54 7.65 1.81
CA ALA A 19 1.18 7.79 0.42
C ALA A 19 -0.19 8.47 0.27
N SER A 20 -0.36 9.19 -0.84
CA SER A 20 -1.65 9.70 -1.29
C SER A 20 -2.23 8.72 -2.31
N LEU A 21 -3.16 7.87 -1.86
CA LEU A 21 -3.80 6.84 -2.71
C LEU A 21 -5.30 7.05 -2.93
N SER A 22 -5.88 8.07 -2.30
CA SER A 22 -7.27 8.48 -2.57
C SER A 22 -7.41 8.98 -4.01
N GLN A 23 -8.52 8.65 -4.65
CA GLN A 23 -8.83 9.08 -6.01
C GLN A 23 -9.55 10.42 -6.02
N THR A 24 -9.63 11.05 -7.20
CA THR A 24 -10.43 12.27 -7.42
C THR A 24 -11.84 12.12 -6.83
N GLY A 25 -12.26 13.14 -6.07
CA GLY A 25 -13.55 13.16 -5.38
C GLY A 25 -13.56 12.50 -3.99
N GLU A 26 -12.59 11.63 -3.69
CA GLU A 26 -12.52 10.93 -2.41
C GLU A 26 -11.85 11.79 -1.33
N PRO A 27 -12.15 11.58 -0.03
CA PRO A 27 -11.45 12.22 1.06
C PRO A 27 -9.93 12.04 0.95
N ARG A 28 -9.19 13.15 1.01
CA ARG A 28 -7.73 13.15 0.98
C ARG A 28 -7.17 12.71 2.32
N ILE A 29 -7.02 11.40 2.48
CA ILE A 29 -6.49 10.79 3.71
C ILE A 29 -5.10 10.19 3.47
N PRO A 30 -4.26 10.11 4.51
CA PRO A 30 -2.98 9.41 4.46
C PRO A 30 -3.14 7.89 4.47
N TRP A 31 -2.40 7.23 3.58
CA TRP A 31 -2.29 5.78 3.51
C TRP A 31 -0.88 5.34 3.85
N GLN A 32 -0.70 4.31 4.67
CA GLN A 32 0.59 3.67 4.82
C GLN A 32 0.72 2.57 3.77
N VAL A 33 1.86 2.53 3.06
CA VAL A 33 2.18 1.48 2.09
C VAL A 33 3.35 0.67 2.61
N MET A 34 3.19 -0.65 2.61
CA MET A 34 4.20 -1.60 3.07
C MET A 34 4.49 -2.60 1.97
N THR A 35 5.75 -2.93 1.78
CA THR A 35 6.16 -4.07 0.95
C THR A 35 6.47 -5.24 1.87
N VAL A 36 5.88 -6.40 1.59
CA VAL A 36 6.07 -7.64 2.35
C VAL A 36 6.79 -8.64 1.46
N LEU A 37 7.90 -9.18 1.95
CA LEU A 37 8.60 -10.28 1.33
C LEU A 37 7.80 -11.57 1.57
N LEU A 38 7.43 -12.23 0.47
CA LEU A 38 6.72 -13.50 0.47
C LEU A 38 7.72 -14.67 0.39
N PRO A 39 7.31 -15.88 0.77
CA PRO A 39 8.08 -17.07 0.48
C PRO A 39 8.45 -17.22 -1.01
N PRO A 40 9.60 -17.83 -1.33
CA PRO A 40 10.06 -17.98 -2.73
C PRO A 40 9.16 -18.87 -3.58
N ASP A 41 8.36 -19.73 -2.96
CA ASP A 41 7.39 -20.62 -3.59
C ASP A 41 5.93 -20.11 -3.50
N ALA A 42 5.71 -18.89 -2.99
CA ALA A 42 4.38 -18.31 -2.80
C ALA A 42 3.59 -18.14 -4.10
N ARG A 43 2.40 -18.72 -4.21
CA ARG A 43 1.50 -18.51 -5.36
C ARG A 43 0.90 -17.11 -5.29
N LEU A 44 1.39 -16.21 -6.14
CA LEU A 44 1.08 -14.77 -6.08
C LEU A 44 -0.41 -14.47 -6.23
N GLU A 45 -1.12 -15.29 -7.01
CA GLU A 45 -2.58 -15.17 -7.23
C GLU A 45 -3.43 -15.50 -5.99
N THR A 46 -2.82 -16.10 -4.95
CA THR A 46 -3.49 -16.51 -3.71
C THR A 46 -3.20 -15.58 -2.54
N VAL A 47 -2.46 -14.49 -2.78
CA VAL A 47 -2.09 -13.54 -1.73
C VAL A 47 -3.35 -12.84 -1.21
N ALA A 48 -3.56 -12.93 0.10
CA ALA A 48 -4.64 -12.27 0.80
C ALA A 48 -4.08 -11.47 1.99
N VAL A 49 -4.77 -10.38 2.33
CA VAL A 49 -4.37 -9.46 3.39
C VAL A 49 -5.53 -9.16 4.32
N ARG A 50 -5.24 -9.04 5.62
CA ARG A 50 -6.20 -8.59 6.62
C ARG A 50 -5.45 -7.88 7.75
N LEU A 51 -6.16 -7.01 8.47
CA LEU A 51 -5.64 -6.32 9.64
C LEU A 51 -6.30 -6.91 10.89
N ASP A 52 -5.49 -7.26 11.89
CA ASP A 52 -5.95 -7.85 13.15
C ASP A 52 -5.66 -6.92 14.33
N GLY A 53 -6.52 -6.99 15.35
CA GLY A 53 -6.29 -6.30 16.63
C GLY A 53 -6.11 -4.80 16.47
N GLN A 54 -6.92 -4.17 15.61
CA GLN A 54 -6.87 -2.74 15.37
C GLN A 54 -7.15 -1.97 16.65
N VAL A 55 -6.31 -0.98 16.93
CA VAL A 55 -6.56 0.06 17.93
C VAL A 55 -6.78 1.36 17.17
N VAL A 56 -7.97 1.93 17.37
CA VAL A 56 -8.38 3.19 16.76
C VAL A 56 -8.68 4.19 17.86
N GLU A 57 -8.35 5.46 17.59
CA GLU A 57 -8.62 6.59 18.46
C GLU A 57 -9.48 7.60 17.71
N ASP A 58 -10.57 8.05 18.34
CA ASP A 58 -11.33 9.18 17.84
C ASP A 58 -10.50 10.45 17.99
N VAL A 59 -10.44 11.26 16.92
CA VAL A 59 -9.75 12.53 16.93
C VAL A 59 -10.75 13.61 17.30
N GLU A 60 -10.61 14.17 18.51
CA GLU A 60 -11.53 15.18 19.04
C GLU A 60 -11.71 16.36 18.08
N GLY A 61 -12.96 16.81 17.93
CA GLY A 61 -13.33 17.96 17.10
C GLY A 61 -14.19 17.59 15.89
N GLN A 62 -14.42 18.59 15.03
CA GLN A 62 -15.10 18.42 13.75
C GLN A 62 -14.13 18.71 12.61
N TRP A 63 -13.96 17.72 11.73
CA TRP A 63 -12.95 17.75 10.69
C TRP A 63 -13.61 17.91 9.32
N ASP A 64 -13.14 18.86 8.51
CA ASP A 64 -13.49 18.94 7.09
C ASP A 64 -12.32 18.40 6.27
N VAL A 65 -12.42 17.15 5.83
CA VAL A 65 -11.38 16.53 5.01
C VAL A 65 -11.66 16.88 3.55
N ALA A 66 -10.77 17.65 2.93
CA ALA A 66 -10.92 18.06 1.54
C ALA A 66 -10.83 16.86 0.58
N PRO A 67 -11.56 16.89 -0.55
CA PRO A 67 -11.43 15.85 -1.56
C PRO A 67 -10.07 15.94 -2.29
N VAL A 68 -9.67 14.84 -2.92
CA VAL A 68 -8.61 14.87 -3.94
C VAL A 68 -9.14 15.54 -5.20
N GLY A 69 -8.35 16.48 -5.72
CA GLY A 69 -8.68 17.18 -6.96
C GLY A 69 -8.65 16.28 -8.19
N PRO A 70 -9.13 16.78 -9.34
CA PRO A 70 -9.02 16.05 -10.61
C PRO A 70 -7.58 15.95 -11.07
N ALA A 71 -7.31 14.97 -11.92
CA ALA A 71 -6.07 14.97 -12.68
C ALA A 71 -6.10 16.15 -13.66
N ALA A 72 -5.05 16.97 -13.63
CA ALA A 72 -4.91 18.10 -14.54
C ALA A 72 -3.55 17.99 -15.27
N THR A 73 -3.56 18.31 -16.56
CA THR A 73 -2.35 18.42 -17.37
C THR A 73 -2.42 19.63 -18.27
N TRP A 74 -1.30 20.04 -18.85
CA TRP A 74 -1.27 21.10 -19.85
C TRP A 74 -1.06 20.51 -21.24
N SER A 75 -1.94 20.86 -22.17
CA SER A 75 -1.81 20.50 -23.59
C SER A 75 -2.08 21.72 -24.44
N ASP A 76 -1.18 22.03 -25.37
CA ASP A 76 -1.27 23.18 -26.29
C ASP A 76 -1.59 24.51 -25.60
N GLY A 77 -0.97 24.74 -24.44
CA GLY A 77 -1.17 25.98 -23.66
C GLY A 77 -2.53 26.09 -22.97
N ARG A 78 -3.30 24.99 -22.89
CA ARG A 78 -4.56 24.90 -22.15
C ARG A 78 -4.47 23.85 -21.05
N GLU A 79 -5.09 24.14 -19.92
CA GLU A 79 -5.30 23.15 -18.87
C GLU A 79 -6.39 22.17 -19.31
N VAL A 80 -6.06 20.89 -19.26
CA VAL A 80 -6.98 19.77 -19.50
C VAL A 80 -7.22 19.10 -18.16
N VAL A 81 -8.44 19.22 -17.66
CA VAL A 81 -8.88 18.64 -16.39
C VAL A 81 -9.71 17.40 -16.69
N VAL A 82 -9.32 16.26 -16.13
CA VAL A 82 -9.99 14.98 -16.31
C VAL A 82 -10.69 14.59 -15.01
N TRP A 83 -12.02 14.50 -15.09
CA TRP A 83 -12.85 13.96 -14.03
C TRP A 83 -13.19 12.50 -14.32
N PRO A 84 -13.41 11.68 -13.28
CA PRO A 84 -13.90 10.31 -13.44
C PRO A 84 -15.34 10.31 -13.99
N ASP A 85 -15.58 9.53 -15.04
CA ASP A 85 -16.91 9.41 -15.68
C ASP A 85 -17.87 8.50 -14.90
N ASP A 86 -17.34 7.67 -14.01
CA ASP A 86 -18.06 6.66 -13.23
C ASP A 86 -18.53 7.18 -11.85
N LYS A 87 -18.25 8.44 -11.51
CA LYS A 87 -18.57 9.05 -10.21
C LYS A 87 -19.43 10.30 -10.35
N THR A 88 -20.39 10.46 -9.44
CA THR A 88 -21.16 11.71 -9.31
C THR A 88 -20.40 12.68 -8.40
N ILE A 89 -19.69 13.62 -9.03
CA ILE A 89 -18.91 14.65 -8.33
C ILE A 89 -19.67 15.97 -8.30
N VAL A 90 -19.87 16.54 -7.10
CA VAL A 90 -20.44 17.88 -6.88
C VAL A 90 -19.47 18.67 -6.01
N ASP A 91 -19.10 19.89 -6.45
CA ASP A 91 -18.10 20.73 -5.78
C ASP A 91 -16.78 20.00 -5.46
N GLY A 92 -16.36 19.14 -6.39
CA GLY A 92 -15.15 18.32 -6.25
C GLY A 92 -15.27 17.14 -5.29
N LYS A 93 -16.44 16.89 -4.70
CA LYS A 93 -16.70 15.79 -3.75
C LYS A 93 -17.49 14.67 -4.40
N ASP A 94 -17.06 13.42 -4.19
CA ASP A 94 -17.84 12.25 -4.55
C ASP A 94 -19.05 12.13 -3.60
N THR A 95 -20.25 12.34 -4.15
CA THR A 95 -21.50 12.35 -3.39
C THR A 95 -21.84 11.01 -2.74
N ALA A 96 -21.37 9.89 -3.29
CA ALA A 96 -21.58 8.57 -2.69
C ALA A 96 -20.76 8.36 -1.41
N ILE A 97 -19.70 9.16 -1.22
CA ILE A 97 -18.87 9.17 -0.02
C ILE A 97 -19.29 10.32 0.89
N TYR A 98 -19.25 11.56 0.40
CA TYR A 98 -19.51 12.75 1.20
C TYR A 98 -20.97 12.91 1.66
N GLY A 99 -21.91 12.27 0.98
CA GLY A 99 -23.32 12.23 1.37
C GLY A 99 -23.69 11.06 2.28
N LYS A 100 -22.73 10.21 2.66
CA LYS A 100 -22.98 8.98 3.42
C LYS A 100 -22.47 9.10 4.85
N GLU A 101 -23.35 8.82 5.81
CA GLU A 101 -23.02 8.73 7.23
C GLU A 101 -22.35 7.37 7.53
N ALA A 102 -21.09 7.26 7.15
CA ALA A 102 -20.27 6.07 7.42
C ALA A 102 -18.78 6.42 7.30
N PHE A 103 -17.96 5.71 8.07
CA PHE A 103 -16.51 5.81 7.93
C PHE A 103 -16.03 5.30 6.57
N TRP A 104 -15.31 6.18 5.87
CA TRP A 104 -14.58 5.87 4.64
C TRP A 104 -13.07 5.90 4.91
N PRO A 105 -12.28 4.99 4.30
CA PRO A 105 -12.69 3.85 3.49
C PRO A 105 -13.35 2.75 4.33
N GLU A 106 -14.24 1.98 3.71
CA GLU A 106 -14.84 0.81 4.37
C GLU A 106 -13.77 -0.23 4.70
N SER A 107 -12.90 -0.57 3.75
CA SER A 107 -11.81 -1.52 3.94
C SER A 107 -10.67 -0.97 4.79
N ASP A 108 -10.25 -1.75 5.79
CA ASP A 108 -9.12 -1.47 6.67
C ASP A 108 -7.74 -1.79 6.09
N VAL A 109 -7.71 -2.51 4.97
CA VAL A 109 -6.46 -2.90 4.29
C VAL A 109 -6.79 -3.25 2.83
N ARG A 110 -5.84 -3.01 1.93
CA ARG A 110 -5.94 -3.39 0.52
C ARG A 110 -4.63 -3.99 0.03
N LEU A 111 -4.73 -5.06 -0.75
CA LEU A 111 -3.61 -5.56 -1.55
C LEU A 111 -3.51 -4.67 -2.81
N LEU A 112 -2.40 -3.95 -2.97
CA LEU A 112 -2.17 -3.12 -4.15
C LEU A 112 -1.63 -3.95 -5.31
N ALA A 113 -0.65 -4.81 -5.02
CA ALA A 113 -0.03 -5.68 -6.00
C ALA A 113 0.62 -6.89 -5.32
N ALA A 114 0.67 -8.02 -6.04
CA ALA A 114 1.55 -9.13 -5.74
C ALA A 114 2.37 -9.44 -7.00
N GLY A 115 3.69 -9.57 -6.86
CA GLY A 115 4.59 -9.61 -8.01
C GLY A 115 5.92 -10.26 -7.70
N GLN A 116 6.78 -10.29 -8.71
CA GLN A 116 8.12 -10.85 -8.62
C GLN A 116 9.15 -9.84 -9.14
N LEU A 117 10.18 -9.58 -8.34
CA LEU A 117 11.36 -8.81 -8.72
C LEU A 117 12.57 -9.76 -8.71
N ARG A 118 13.02 -10.18 -9.90
CA ARG A 118 14.04 -11.24 -10.07
C ARG A 118 13.64 -12.51 -9.31
N LYS A 119 14.37 -12.94 -8.29
CA LYS A 119 14.01 -14.09 -7.45
C LYS A 119 12.95 -13.75 -6.38
N TRP A 120 12.86 -12.48 -5.97
CA TRP A 120 12.07 -12.04 -4.81
C TRP A 120 10.58 -11.95 -5.13
N ARG A 121 9.74 -12.63 -4.37
CA ARG A 121 8.28 -12.52 -4.43
C ARG A 121 7.82 -11.50 -3.40
N LEU A 122 7.05 -10.50 -3.83
CA LEU A 122 6.69 -9.35 -3.01
C LEU A 122 5.18 -9.09 -3.08
N ALA A 123 4.60 -8.66 -1.96
CA ALA A 123 3.25 -8.10 -1.89
C ALA A 123 3.34 -6.65 -1.43
N GLN A 124 2.69 -5.74 -2.16
CA GLN A 124 2.50 -4.37 -1.74
C GLN A 124 1.10 -4.23 -1.14
N VAL A 125 1.05 -3.78 0.10
CA VAL A 125 -0.17 -3.69 0.90
C VAL A 125 -0.32 -2.24 1.38
N THR A 126 -1.56 -1.76 1.44
CA THR A 126 -1.84 -0.45 2.01
C THR A 126 -2.89 -0.50 3.11
N VAL A 127 -2.72 0.37 4.10
CA VAL A 127 -3.59 0.54 5.26
C VAL A 127 -3.92 2.04 5.38
N PRO A 128 -5.19 2.43 5.46
CA PRO A 128 -5.54 3.82 5.74
C PRO A 128 -5.12 4.16 7.17
N LEU A 129 -4.40 5.27 7.35
CA LEU A 129 -4.00 5.72 8.69
C LEU A 129 -5.15 6.42 9.43
N VAL A 130 -6.17 6.84 8.68
CA VAL A 130 -7.40 7.43 9.22
C VAL A 130 -8.61 6.93 8.46
N LYS A 131 -9.75 6.91 9.14
CA LYS A 131 -11.08 6.84 8.52
C LYS A 131 -11.86 8.10 8.83
N TYR A 132 -12.69 8.52 7.88
CA TYR A 132 -13.45 9.75 7.97
C TYR A 132 -14.94 9.48 7.70
N ASP A 133 -15.80 9.95 8.60
CA ASP A 133 -17.24 10.07 8.38
C ASP A 133 -17.52 11.51 7.93
N PRO A 134 -17.86 11.73 6.65
CA PRO A 134 -18.06 13.06 6.11
C PRO A 134 -19.29 13.80 6.63
N VAL A 135 -20.35 13.06 6.99
CA VAL A 135 -21.62 13.66 7.45
C VAL A 135 -21.49 14.14 8.88
N ASN A 136 -20.92 13.29 9.74
CA ASN A 136 -20.68 13.65 11.15
C ASN A 136 -19.40 14.46 11.36
N ARG A 137 -18.58 14.64 10.30
CA ARG A 137 -17.26 15.29 10.36
C ARG A 137 -16.35 14.65 11.40
N HIS A 138 -16.48 13.33 11.56
CA HIS A 138 -15.81 12.55 12.58
C HIS A 138 -14.63 11.80 11.98
N LEU A 139 -13.51 11.76 12.71
CA LEU A 139 -12.27 11.17 12.23
C LEU A 139 -11.73 10.18 13.24
N GLN A 140 -11.41 8.98 12.74
CA GLN A 140 -10.75 7.93 13.49
C GLN A 140 -9.34 7.73 12.98
N LYS A 141 -8.39 7.60 13.90
CA LYS A 141 -6.98 7.35 13.59
C LYS A 141 -6.60 5.94 13.99
N LEU A 142 -5.95 5.21 13.09
CA LEU A 142 -5.33 3.94 13.41
C LEU A 142 -4.03 4.18 14.17
N THR A 143 -3.92 3.66 15.40
CA THR A 143 -2.72 3.79 16.24
C THR A 143 -1.94 2.49 16.38
N ALA A 144 -2.61 1.35 16.29
CA ALA A 144 -1.97 0.05 16.23
C ALA A 144 -2.80 -0.96 15.44
N GLY A 145 -2.14 -2.02 14.97
CA GLY A 145 -2.76 -3.14 14.30
C GLY A 145 -1.70 -4.11 13.80
N LYS A 146 -2.10 -5.35 13.55
CA LYS A 146 -1.22 -6.38 13.01
C LYS A 146 -1.61 -6.71 11.58
N LEU A 147 -0.74 -6.39 10.63
CA LEU A 147 -0.92 -6.81 9.24
C LEU A 147 -0.66 -8.31 9.13
N ILE A 148 -1.63 -9.03 8.58
CA ILE A 148 -1.52 -10.46 8.28
C ILE A 148 -1.56 -10.62 6.76
N VAL A 149 -0.52 -11.23 6.20
CA VAL A 149 -0.41 -11.60 4.79
C VAL A 149 -0.35 -13.11 4.68
N THR A 150 -1.25 -13.71 3.91
CA THR A 150 -1.30 -15.15 3.68
C THR A 150 -1.21 -15.46 2.20
N CYS A 151 -0.64 -16.61 1.85
CA CYS A 151 -0.60 -17.14 0.50
C CYS A 151 -0.48 -18.67 0.53
N GLU A 152 -0.94 -19.33 -0.53
CA GLU A 152 -0.63 -20.73 -0.77
C GLU A 152 0.80 -20.87 -1.28
N ARG A 153 1.42 -22.03 -1.02
CA ARG A 153 2.74 -22.38 -1.55
C ARG A 153 2.60 -23.32 -2.76
N GLY A 154 3.42 -23.10 -3.77
CA GLY A 154 3.55 -23.97 -4.94
C GLY A 154 4.70 -24.97 -4.81
N VAL A 155 4.92 -25.76 -5.85
CA VAL A 155 6.09 -26.65 -5.93
C VAL A 155 7.30 -25.82 -6.40
N ALA A 156 8.37 -25.78 -5.61
CA ALA A 156 9.59 -25.05 -5.97
C ALA A 156 10.12 -25.49 -7.35
N GLY A 157 10.22 -24.53 -8.28
CA GLY A 157 10.67 -24.76 -9.65
C GLY A 157 12.14 -25.18 -9.75
N LYS A 158 12.47 -25.95 -10.79
CA LYS A 158 13.78 -26.59 -11.05
C LYS A 158 14.98 -25.62 -11.01
N SER A 159 16.08 -26.11 -10.42
CA SER A 159 17.37 -25.43 -10.27
C SER A 159 17.98 -24.94 -11.59
N LEU A 160 18.56 -23.74 -11.58
CA LEU A 160 19.25 -23.11 -12.71
C LEU A 160 20.62 -23.77 -13.00
N THR A 161 21.02 -23.79 -14.27
CA THR A 161 22.34 -24.24 -14.75
C THR A 161 23.49 -23.30 -14.33
N ALA A 162 24.69 -23.83 -14.11
CA ALA A 162 25.85 -23.11 -13.54
C ALA A 162 26.21 -21.75 -14.20
N ALA A 163 26.21 -21.63 -15.53
CA ALA A 163 26.48 -20.35 -16.20
C ALA A 163 25.37 -19.30 -15.99
N GLY A 164 24.14 -19.77 -15.76
CA GLY A 164 23.03 -18.91 -15.32
C GLY A 164 23.10 -18.52 -13.85
N ARG A 165 23.97 -19.16 -13.04
CA ARG A 165 24.12 -18.84 -11.61
C ARG A 165 24.99 -17.61 -11.38
N ASP A 166 26.15 -17.50 -12.04
CA ASP A 166 27.08 -16.38 -11.84
C ASP A 166 26.47 -15.02 -12.26
N GLN A 167 25.71 -15.00 -13.35
CA GLN A 167 25.02 -13.79 -13.80
C GLN A 167 23.82 -13.41 -12.90
N VAL A 168 23.16 -14.43 -12.31
CA VAL A 168 22.10 -14.26 -11.32
C VAL A 168 22.66 -13.74 -10.00
N GLU A 169 23.79 -14.26 -9.51
CA GLU A 169 24.39 -13.85 -8.23
C GLU A 169 24.81 -12.37 -8.18
N TRP A 170 25.47 -11.85 -9.23
CA TRP A 170 25.84 -10.42 -9.27
C TRP A 170 24.58 -9.53 -9.32
N SER A 171 23.60 -9.92 -10.14
CA SER A 171 22.32 -9.22 -10.22
C SER A 171 21.54 -9.32 -8.90
N ASP A 172 21.70 -10.41 -8.17
CA ASP A 172 21.01 -10.65 -6.92
C ASP A 172 21.52 -9.75 -5.81
N ARG A 173 22.84 -9.47 -5.70
CA ARG A 173 23.36 -8.51 -4.70
C ARG A 173 22.76 -7.12 -4.82
N ILE A 174 22.60 -6.63 -6.06
CA ILE A 174 21.97 -5.32 -6.31
C ILE A 174 20.46 -5.38 -5.99
N GLY A 175 19.80 -6.50 -6.29
CA GLY A 175 18.39 -6.70 -5.96
C GLY A 175 18.15 -6.87 -4.46
N GLU A 176 19.08 -7.50 -3.75
CA GLU A 176 19.04 -7.79 -2.33
C GLU A 176 19.04 -6.50 -1.50
N ASP A 177 19.96 -5.59 -1.78
CA ASP A 177 20.02 -4.29 -1.12
C ASP A 177 18.73 -3.48 -1.30
N ALA A 178 18.14 -3.54 -2.49
CA ALA A 178 16.86 -2.89 -2.77
C ALA A 178 15.72 -3.53 -1.97
N VAL A 179 15.61 -4.86 -2.00
CA VAL A 179 14.55 -5.59 -1.29
C VAL A 179 14.70 -5.46 0.22
N ARG A 180 15.92 -5.45 0.76
CA ARG A 180 16.19 -5.20 2.19
C ARG A 180 15.70 -3.83 2.66
N ARG A 181 15.76 -2.80 1.81
CA ARG A 181 15.25 -1.46 2.12
C ARG A 181 13.73 -1.35 1.95
N LEU A 182 13.16 -2.13 1.04
CA LEU A 182 11.73 -2.06 0.71
C LEU A 182 10.87 -2.92 1.65
N ALA A 183 11.30 -4.15 1.93
CA ALA A 183 10.47 -5.14 2.61
C ALA A 183 10.55 -5.01 4.13
N VAL A 184 9.39 -4.83 4.77
CA VAL A 184 9.27 -4.61 6.22
C VAL A 184 9.65 -5.83 7.06
N ASN A 185 9.58 -7.04 6.47
CA ASN A 185 9.87 -8.32 7.11
C ASN A 185 11.12 -9.01 6.52
N TYR A 186 12.02 -8.27 5.86
CA TYR A 186 13.18 -8.85 5.18
C TYR A 186 14.01 -9.76 6.09
N ALA A 187 14.35 -9.28 7.29
CA ALA A 187 15.19 -10.01 8.24
C ALA A 187 14.59 -11.35 8.68
N GLU A 188 13.26 -11.45 8.72
CA GLU A 188 12.55 -12.66 9.12
C GLU A 188 12.44 -13.66 7.96
N GLN A 189 12.23 -13.17 6.74
CA GLN A 189 11.85 -14.02 5.60
C GLN A 189 13.01 -14.36 4.65
N ASN A 190 14.11 -13.61 4.66
CA ASN A 190 15.22 -13.79 3.72
C ASN A 190 15.90 -15.18 3.80
N GLY A 191 15.88 -15.82 4.98
CA GLY A 191 16.52 -17.14 5.16
C GLY A 191 16.01 -18.22 4.20
N GLU A 192 14.74 -18.15 3.76
CA GLU A 192 14.20 -19.09 2.76
C GLU A 192 14.82 -18.89 1.37
N TYR A 193 15.22 -17.66 1.02
CA TYR A 193 15.89 -17.34 -0.24
C TYR A 193 17.37 -17.72 -0.22
N GLU A 194 18.04 -17.54 0.91
CA GLU A 194 19.41 -18.00 1.12
C GLU A 194 19.52 -19.53 1.05
N ALA A 195 18.55 -20.24 1.61
CA ALA A 195 18.48 -21.70 1.57
C ALA A 195 18.36 -22.23 0.13
N LEU A 196 17.57 -21.58 -0.74
CA LEU A 196 17.48 -21.97 -2.15
C LEU A 196 18.78 -21.74 -2.93
N THR A 197 19.48 -20.65 -2.61
CA THR A 197 20.79 -20.34 -3.21
C THR A 197 21.81 -21.42 -2.78
N SER A 198 21.82 -21.78 -1.49
CA SER A 198 22.72 -22.78 -0.90
C SER A 198 22.40 -24.22 -1.34
N ALA A 199 21.12 -24.57 -1.49
CA ALA A 199 20.70 -25.89 -1.96
C ALA A 199 21.06 -26.14 -3.44
N GLY A 200 21.25 -25.08 -4.24
CA GLY A 200 21.82 -25.18 -5.58
C GLY A 200 23.32 -25.52 -5.60
N VAL A 201 24.05 -25.40 -4.49
CA VAL A 201 25.51 -25.60 -4.38
C VAL A 201 25.89 -27.03 -4.01
N LEU A 202 24.93 -27.93 -3.70
CA LEU A 202 25.24 -29.30 -3.30
C LEU A 202 25.37 -30.30 -4.47
N LYS A 203 26.63 -30.44 -4.91
CA LYS A 203 27.40 -31.65 -5.31
C LYS A 203 28.10 -31.48 -6.66
N ALA A 204 29.38 -31.13 -6.57
CA ALA A 204 30.42 -31.71 -7.43
C ALA A 204 30.73 -33.14 -6.95
#